data_AF-A0A947YQD1-F1
#
_entry.id   AF-A0A947YQD1-F1
#
_cell.length_a   1.000
_cell.length_b   1.000
_cell.length_c   1.000
_cell.angle_alpha   90.00
_cell.angle_beta   90.00
_cell.angle_gamma   90.00
#
_symmetry.space_group_name_H-M   'P 1'
#
loop_
_entity.id
_entity.type
_entity.pdbx_description
1 polymer ?
#
loop_
_entity_poly.entity_id
_entity_poly.type
_entity_poly.pdbx_seq_one_letter_code
_entity_poly.pdbx_strand_id
1 'polypeptide(L)'
;MSTTVEMNTVIEELVGLKKAIKGVERKKFLLINSLHHSSLHLISPVATSVEYDGYQFTAYAADLDIYGCGDSEYEAIEDLRQSIADLYYDLKDESLGKDLQKIWEYLRSIVSEE
;
A
#
# COMPACT_ATOMS: atom_id res chain seq x y z
N MET A 1 -47.26 21.85 -1.15
CA MET A 1 -46.79 20.45 -1.02
C MET A 1 -45.48 20.17 -1.76
N SER A 2 -44.99 21.06 -2.64
CA SER A 2 -43.77 20.84 -3.44
C SER A 2 -42.45 20.98 -2.66
N THR A 3 -42.38 21.90 -1.70
CA THR A 3 -41.11 22.32 -1.06
C THR A 3 -40.53 21.28 -0.10
N THR A 4 -41.38 20.45 0.54
CA THR A 4 -40.93 19.44 1.50
C THR A 4 -40.34 18.21 0.81
N VAL A 5 -40.84 17.87 -0.38
CA VAL A 5 -40.31 16.75 -1.18
C VAL A 5 -38.94 17.10 -1.74
N GLU A 6 -38.78 18.31 -2.29
CA GLU A 6 -37.47 18.81 -2.74
C GLU A 6 -36.44 18.87 -1.62
N MET A 7 -36.84 19.30 -0.42
CA MET A 7 -35.93 19.35 0.73
C MET A 7 -35.46 17.97 1.18
N ASN A 8 -36.33 16.96 1.13
CA ASN A 8 -35.97 15.59 1.48
C ASN A 8 -35.01 14.96 0.45
N THR A 9 -35.22 15.22 -0.84
CA THR A 9 -34.30 14.78 -1.90
C THR A 9 -32.90 15.39 -1.72
N VAL A 10 -32.83 16.69 -1.39
CA VAL A 10 -31.54 17.35 -1.11
C VAL A 10 -30.84 16.74 0.11
N ILE A 11 -31.58 16.37 1.15
CA ILE A 11 -31.02 15.71 2.33
C ILE A 11 -30.45 14.33 1.98
N GLU A 12 -31.16 13.54 1.18
CA GLU A 12 -30.69 12.22 0.73
C GLU A 12 -29.42 12.32 -0.12
N GLU A 13 -29.36 13.27 -1.06
CA GLU A 13 -28.16 13.55 -1.85
C GLU A 13 -26.99 14.01 -0.99
N LEU A 14 -27.23 14.89 -0.01
CA LEU A 14 -26.20 15.36 0.92
C LEU A 14 -25.66 14.22 1.80
N VAL A 15 -26.50 13.28 2.22
CA VAL A 15 -26.08 12.09 2.96
C VAL A 15 -25.23 11.18 2.06
N GLY A 16 -25.62 10.97 0.81
CA GLY A 16 -24.85 10.23 -0.18
C GLY A 16 -23.48 10.86 -0.42
N LEU A 17 -23.43 12.17 -0.65
CA LEU A 17 -22.20 12.95 -0.80
C LEU A 17 -21.32 12.90 0.44
N LYS A 18 -21.87 12.99 1.64
CA LYS A 18 -21.09 12.91 2.88
C LYS A 18 -20.48 11.53 3.10
N LYS A 19 -21.17 10.48 2.64
CA LYS A 19 -20.68 9.10 2.65
C LYS A 19 -19.59 8.90 1.60
N ALA A 20 -19.77 9.46 0.41
CA ALA A 20 -18.75 9.49 -0.64
C ALA A 20 -17.51 10.29 -0.20
N ILE A 21 -17.66 11.48 0.38
CA ILE A 21 -16.55 12.30 0.92
C ILE A 21 -15.81 11.60 2.07
N LYS A 22 -16.51 10.78 2.88
CA LYS A 22 -15.85 9.91 3.87
C LYS A 22 -15.13 8.72 3.22
N GLY A 23 -15.60 8.26 2.06
CA GLY A 23 -15.00 7.21 1.24
C GLY A 23 -13.95 7.70 0.24
N VAL A 24 -13.84 9.01 0.02
CA VAL A 24 -12.76 9.62 -0.77
C VAL A 24 -11.47 9.46 0.02
N GLU A 25 -10.80 8.34 -0.28
CA GLU A 25 -9.36 8.12 -0.31
C GLU A 25 -8.57 8.88 0.76
N ARG A 26 -8.59 8.37 1.99
CA ARG A 26 -7.49 8.67 2.91
C ARG A 26 -6.31 7.81 2.53
N LYS A 27 -5.59 8.20 1.47
CA LYS A 27 -4.22 7.75 1.24
C LYS A 27 -3.42 8.07 2.50
N LYS A 28 -3.04 7.03 3.24
CA LYS A 28 -2.21 7.13 4.43
C LYS A 28 -0.78 6.90 4.01
N PHE A 29 0.14 7.68 4.57
CA PHE A 29 1.57 7.46 4.40
C PHE A 29 2.15 6.96 5.71
N LEU A 30 2.93 5.90 5.65
CA LEU A 30 3.58 5.27 6.80
C LEU A 30 4.95 4.73 6.42
N LEU A 31 5.73 4.40 7.44
CA LEU A 31 7.04 3.77 7.30
C LEU A 31 6.97 2.34 7.81
N ILE A 32 7.33 1.39 6.95
CA ILE A 32 7.55 -0.01 7.32
C ILE A 32 8.99 -0.11 7.86
N ASN A 33 9.14 -0.52 9.11
CA ASN A 33 10.44 -0.58 9.81
C ASN A 33 10.98 -2.01 9.99
N SER A 34 10.24 -3.04 9.56
CA SER A 34 10.66 -4.45 9.66
C SER A 34 10.03 -5.24 8.51
N LEU A 35 10.61 -6.37 8.12
CA LEU A 35 9.93 -7.30 7.18
C LEU A 35 9.17 -8.42 7.90
N HIS A 36 9.29 -8.52 9.23
CA HIS A 36 8.81 -9.70 9.99
C HIS A 36 9.32 -11.04 9.43
N HIS A 37 10.43 -11.01 8.69
CA HIS A 37 11.06 -12.17 8.11
C HIS A 37 12.15 -12.70 9.04
N SER A 38 12.39 -14.01 9.04
CA SER A 38 13.36 -14.66 9.95
C SER A 38 14.81 -14.36 9.63
N SER A 39 15.10 -14.04 8.36
CA SER A 39 16.47 -13.91 7.83
C SER A 39 16.70 -12.60 7.08
N LEU A 40 15.65 -11.79 6.91
CA LEU A 40 15.74 -10.51 6.21
C LEU A 40 15.29 -9.38 7.13
N HIS A 41 16.08 -8.32 7.20
CA HIS A 41 15.82 -7.17 8.07
C HIS A 41 15.96 -5.87 7.29
N LEU A 42 15.12 -4.88 7.63
CA LEU A 42 15.27 -3.54 7.09
C LEU A 42 16.37 -2.79 7.83
N ILE A 43 17.35 -2.29 7.08
CA ILE A 43 18.37 -1.35 7.56
C ILE A 43 17.93 0.11 7.40
N SER A 44 16.93 0.35 6.53
CA SER A 44 16.24 1.64 6.38
C SER A 44 14.74 1.41 6.25
N PRO A 45 13.88 2.29 6.79
CA PRO A 45 12.44 2.16 6.64
C PRO A 45 12.00 2.29 5.17
N VAL A 46 10.97 1.55 4.79
CA VAL A 46 10.33 1.65 3.47
C VAL A 46 9.15 2.61 3.56
N ALA A 47 9.16 3.63 2.69
CA ALA A 47 8.03 4.54 2.54
C ALA A 47 6.87 3.82 1.84
N THR A 48 5.71 3.83 2.48
CA THR A 48 4.53 3.10 2.01
C THR A 48 3.31 3.99 2.03
N SER A 49 2.52 3.93 0.95
CA SER A 49 1.17 4.47 0.96
C SER A 49 0.14 3.36 1.09
N VAL A 50 -0.91 3.58 1.89
CA VAL A 50 -2.04 2.66 2.03
C VAL A 50 -3.31 3.36 1.62
N GLU A 51 -4.07 2.71 0.74
CA GLU A 51 -5.34 3.21 0.20
C GLU A 51 -6.41 2.13 0.30
N TYR A 52 -7.66 2.56 0.38
CA TYR A 52 -8.84 1.69 0.29
C TYR A 52 -9.66 2.13 -0.92
N ASP A 53 -9.85 1.22 -1.87
CA ASP A 53 -10.54 1.51 -3.13
C ASP A 53 -12.06 1.25 -3.09
N GLY A 54 -12.59 0.85 -1.93
CA GLY A 54 -13.98 0.45 -1.76
C GLY A 54 -14.20 -1.07 -1.78
N TYR A 55 -13.18 -1.85 -2.14
CA TYR A 55 -13.19 -3.31 -2.10
C TYR A 55 -12.13 -3.84 -1.13
N GLN A 56 -10.87 -3.43 -1.31
CA GLN A 56 -9.73 -3.90 -0.52
C GLN A 56 -8.76 -2.79 -0.15
N PHE A 57 -7.89 -3.07 0.81
CA PHE A 57 -6.74 -2.21 1.12
C PHE A 57 -5.56 -2.58 0.24
N THR A 58 -4.86 -1.57 -0.26
CA THR A 58 -3.63 -1.72 -1.04
C THR A 58 -2.53 -0.91 -0.37
N ALA A 59 -1.44 -1.58 0.02
CA ALA A 59 -0.21 -0.97 0.49
C ALA A 59 0.80 -0.94 -0.66
N TYR A 60 1.39 0.21 -0.96
CA TYR A 60 2.29 0.39 -2.12
C TYR A 60 3.62 1.00 -1.70
N ALA A 61 4.72 0.40 -2.14
CA ALA A 61 6.09 0.89 -1.98
C ALA A 61 6.62 1.40 -3.33
N ALA A 62 6.50 2.71 -3.55
CA ALA A 62 6.80 3.34 -4.85
C ALA A 62 8.23 3.10 -5.34
N ASP A 63 9.23 3.14 -4.46
CA ASP A 63 10.63 2.96 -4.85
C ASP A 63 10.96 1.52 -5.29
N LEU A 64 10.11 0.55 -4.92
CA LEU A 64 10.24 -0.86 -5.30
C LEU A 64 9.24 -1.27 -6.39
N ASP A 65 8.30 -0.40 -6.71
CA ASP A 65 7.17 -0.65 -7.61
C ASP A 65 6.39 -1.95 -7.31
N ILE A 66 6.18 -2.23 -6.02
CA ILE A 66 5.40 -3.38 -5.54
C ILE A 66 4.32 -2.96 -4.57
N TYR A 67 3.29 -3.79 -4.50
CA TYR A 67 2.15 -3.60 -3.61
C TYR A 67 1.80 -4.90 -2.90
N GLY A 68 1.13 -4.75 -1.76
CA GLY A 68 0.40 -5.81 -1.08
C GLY A 68 -1.06 -5.45 -0.90
N CYS A 69 -1.91 -6.47 -0.80
CA CYS A 69 -3.37 -6.34 -0.75
C CYS A 69 -3.96 -7.08 0.45
N GLY A 70 -5.12 -6.63 0.94
CA GLY A 70 -5.84 -7.34 1.99
C GLY A 70 -7.20 -6.74 2.35
N ASP A 71 -7.97 -7.46 3.15
CA ASP A 71 -9.28 -7.01 3.64
C ASP A 71 -9.13 -5.97 4.77
N SER A 72 -7.91 -5.79 5.28
CA SER A 72 -7.56 -4.77 6.26
C SER A 72 -6.22 -4.09 5.94
N GLU A 73 -6.00 -2.89 6.52
CA GLU A 73 -4.70 -2.19 6.44
C GLU A 73 -3.54 -3.08 6.90
N TYR A 74 -3.77 -3.89 7.94
CA TYR A 74 -2.76 -4.79 8.47
C TYR A 74 -2.40 -5.88 7.46
N GLU A 75 -3.39 -6.55 6.87
CA GLU A 75 -3.16 -7.60 5.88
C GLU A 75 -2.44 -7.06 4.65
N ALA A 76 -2.83 -5.91 4.12
CA ALA A 76 -2.15 -5.28 2.99
C ALA A 76 -0.68 -4.94 3.30
N ILE A 77 -0.39 -4.49 4.53
CA ILE A 77 0.98 -4.20 4.96
C ILE A 77 1.80 -5.50 5.10
N GLU A 78 1.25 -6.56 5.69
CA GLU A 78 1.96 -7.83 5.81
C GLU A 78 2.19 -8.50 4.45
N ASP A 79 1.22 -8.43 3.54
CA ASP A 79 1.38 -8.90 2.16
C ASP A 79 2.47 -8.11 1.42
N LEU A 80 2.55 -6.79 1.65
CA LEU A 80 3.64 -5.97 1.13
C LEU A 80 5.00 -6.38 1.73
N ARG A 81 5.07 -6.70 3.03
CA ARG A 81 6.33 -7.19 3.65
C ARG A 81 6.79 -8.49 3.01
N GLN A 82 5.87 -9.42 2.77
CA GLN A 82 6.19 -10.67 2.10
C GLN A 82 6.63 -10.41 0.66
N SER A 83 5.94 -9.54 -0.07
CA SER A 83 6.29 -9.16 -1.43
C SER A 83 7.70 -8.55 -1.52
N ILE A 84 8.12 -7.75 -0.53
CA ILE A 84 9.49 -7.23 -0.45
C ILE A 84 10.50 -8.37 -0.25
N ALA A 85 10.20 -9.32 0.63
CA ALA A 85 11.07 -10.47 0.89
C ALA A 85 11.21 -11.38 -0.33
N ASP A 86 10.09 -11.67 -1.00
CA ASP A 86 10.06 -12.47 -2.23
C ASP A 86 10.86 -11.76 -3.33
N LEU A 87 10.65 -10.46 -3.55
CA LEU A 87 11.41 -9.68 -4.53
C LEU A 87 12.91 -9.68 -4.24
N TYR A 88 13.32 -9.64 -2.97
CA TYR A 88 14.74 -9.73 -2.60
C TYR A 88 15.33 -11.06 -3.06
N TYR A 89 14.66 -12.18 -2.78
CA TYR A 89 15.14 -13.51 -3.19
C TYR A 89 15.04 -13.74 -4.70
N ASP A 90 14.00 -13.23 -5.35
CA ASP A 90 13.82 -13.34 -6.81
C ASP A 90 14.93 -12.62 -7.59
N LEU A 91 15.44 -11.51 -7.06
CA LEU A 91 16.54 -10.75 -7.67
C LEU A 91 17.92 -11.22 -7.21
N LYS A 92 17.98 -12.03 -6.15
CA LYS A 92 19.22 -12.58 -5.62
C LYS A 92 19.75 -13.64 -6.60
N ASP A 93 21.03 -13.50 -6.96
CA ASP A 93 21.76 -14.43 -7.84
C ASP A 93 21.28 -14.47 -9.31
N GLU A 94 20.41 -13.55 -9.73
CA GLU A 94 19.93 -13.44 -11.11
C GLU A 94 20.78 -12.51 -12.00
N SER A 95 20.81 -12.80 -13.30
CA SER A 95 21.41 -11.90 -14.31
C SER A 95 20.40 -10.83 -14.73
N LEU A 96 20.40 -9.71 -14.02
CA LEU A 96 19.38 -8.66 -14.16
C LEU A 96 19.59 -7.75 -15.37
N GLY A 97 18.48 -7.39 -16.02
CA GLY A 97 18.45 -6.25 -16.95
C GLY A 97 18.61 -4.92 -16.21
N LYS A 98 18.89 -3.84 -16.95
CA LYS A 98 19.21 -2.51 -16.38
C LYS A 98 18.17 -1.97 -15.39
N ASP A 99 16.89 -2.22 -15.61
CA ASP A 99 15.83 -1.68 -14.76
C ASP A 99 15.70 -2.47 -13.45
N LEU A 100 15.72 -3.80 -13.53
CA LEU A 100 15.74 -4.67 -12.34
C LEU A 100 17.03 -4.50 -11.52
N GLN A 101 18.14 -4.17 -12.18
CA GLN A 101 19.39 -3.87 -11.48
C GLN A 101 19.27 -2.65 -10.57
N LYS A 102 18.52 -1.61 -10.96
CA LYS A 102 18.29 -0.44 -10.10
C LYS A 102 17.42 -0.79 -8.89
N ILE A 103 16.37 -1.59 -9.10
CA ILE A 103 15.52 -2.08 -8.01
C ILE A 103 16.35 -2.94 -7.05
N TRP A 104 17.23 -3.79 -7.57
CA TRP A 104 18.13 -4.60 -6.77
C TRP A 104 19.14 -3.78 -5.98
N GLU A 105 19.76 -2.78 -6.61
CA GLU A 105 20.67 -1.85 -5.92
C GLU A 105 19.97 -1.12 -4.78
N TYR A 106 18.73 -0.68 -5.01
CA TYR A 106 17.92 -0.06 -3.95
C TYR A 106 17.58 -1.07 -2.85
N LEU A 107 17.06 -2.26 -3.16
CA LEU A 107 16.75 -3.31 -2.19
C LEU A 107 17.94 -3.64 -1.30
N ARG A 108 19.13 -3.81 -1.88
CA ARG A 108 20.36 -4.07 -1.12
C ARG A 108 20.81 -2.91 -0.24
N SER A 109 20.33 -1.69 -0.51
CA SER A 109 20.59 -0.52 0.33
C SER A 109 19.63 -0.39 1.51
N ILE A 110 18.51 -1.12 1.48
CA ILE A 110 17.46 -1.05 2.52
C ILE A 110 17.18 -2.38 3.23
N VAL A 111 17.58 -3.52 2.66
CA VAL A 111 17.44 -4.87 3.21
C VAL A 111 18.83 -5.48 3.46
N SER A 112 18.98 -6.12 4.62
CA SER A 112 20.13 -6.97 4.96
C SER A 112 19.65 -8.38 5.25
N GLU A 113 20.49 -9.35 4.90
CA GLU A 113 20.33 -10.77 5.23
C GLU A 113 21.37 -11.16 6.29
N GLU A 114 20.95 -11.91 7.32
CA GLU A 114 21.82 -12.43 8.39
C GLU A 114 22.45 -13.78 8.06
#